data_AF-A0A8J3TK91-F1
#
_entry.id   AF-A0A8J3TK91-F1
#
_cell.length_a   1.000
_cell.length_b   1.000
_cell.length_c   1.000
_cell.angle_alpha   90.00
_cell.angle_beta   90.00
_cell.angle_gamma   90.00
#
_symmetry.space_group_name_H-M   'P 1'
#
loop_
_entity.id
_entity.type
_entity.pdbx_description
1 polymer ?
#
loop_
_entity_poly.entity_id
_entity_poly.type
_entity_poly.pdbx_seq_one_letter_code
_entity_poly.pdbx_strand_id
1 'polypeptide(L)' 'MIDMASGRHGWDRLRYDPPYVAGSLGTYRAMLTGFTPVPVERPSWGDWRKAPPPDLLTLCPRHLICQGEFGCRLCDDA' A
#
# COMPACT_ATOMS: atom_id res chain seq x y z
N MET A 1 10.37 7.63 -10.66
CA MET A 1 9.33 8.11 -9.72
C MET A 1 9.95 8.61 -8.41
N ILE A 2 10.78 7.80 -7.72
CA ILE A 2 11.53 8.24 -6.53
C ILE A 2 12.38 9.48 -6.80
N ASP A 3 13.10 9.54 -7.92
CA ASP A 3 13.99 10.69 -8.20
C ASP A 3 13.25 12.02 -8.32
N MET A 4 12.02 11.99 -8.86
CA MET A 4 11.15 13.17 -8.92
C MET A 4 10.67 13.58 -7.52
N ALA A 5 10.33 12.60 -6.67
CA ALA A 5 9.98 12.85 -5.28
C ALA A 5 11.17 13.43 -4.49
N SER A 6 12.38 12.91 -4.72
CA SER A 6 13.62 13.45 -4.14
C SER A 6 13.90 14.89 -4.59
N GLY A 7 13.53 15.24 -5.82
CA GLY A 7 13.55 16.62 -6.34
C GLY A 7 12.41 17.52 -5.85
N ARG A 8 11.63 17.07 -4.84
CA ARG A 8 10.45 17.77 -4.30
C ARG A 8 9.35 18.12 -5.32
N HIS A 9 9.25 17.38 -6.41
CA HIS A 9 8.23 17.64 -7.42
C HIS A 9 6.81 17.31 -6.90
N GLY A 10 5.90 18.29 -6.91
CA GLY A 10 4.49 18.14 -6.51
C GLY A 10 4.21 18.18 -5.00
N TRP A 11 5.21 18.55 -4.20
CA TRP A 11 5.10 18.59 -2.74
C TRP A 11 4.29 19.76 -2.21
N ASP A 12 4.15 20.82 -3.01
CA ASP A 12 3.26 21.96 -2.78
C ASP A 12 1.80 21.55 -2.58
N ARG A 13 1.42 20.34 -3.04
CA ARG A 13 0.08 19.77 -2.89
C ARG A 13 -0.17 19.16 -1.51
N LEU A 14 0.89 18.92 -0.74
CA LEU A 14 0.77 18.38 0.61
C LEU A 14 0.34 19.49 1.57
N ARG A 15 -0.64 19.20 2.43
CA ARG A 15 -1.09 20.13 3.48
C ARG A 15 -0.16 20.18 4.70
N TYR A 16 0.99 19.51 4.62
CA TYR A 16 1.97 19.37 5.69
C TYR A 16 3.38 19.21 5.09
N ASP A 17 4.42 19.59 5.85
CA ASP A 17 5.81 19.31 5.48
C ASP A 17 6.30 18.06 6.23
N PRO A 18 6.62 16.95 5.55
CA PRO A 18 6.99 15.71 6.23
C PRO A 18 8.44 15.79 6.76
N PRO A 19 8.67 15.58 8.08
CA PRO A 19 9.95 15.88 8.72
C PRO A 19 11.10 14.93 8.35
N TYR A 20 10.81 13.70 7.93
CA TYR A 20 11.83 12.65 7.70
C TYR A 20 11.94 12.18 6.26
N VAL A 21 11.31 12.91 5.36
CA VAL A 21 11.08 12.50 3.97
C VAL A 21 12.35 12.18 3.18
N ALA A 22 13.43 12.93 3.36
CA ALA A 22 14.68 12.67 2.66
C ALA A 22 15.27 11.31 3.08
N GLY A 23 15.22 11.02 4.38
CA GLY A 23 15.60 9.72 4.93
C GLY A 23 14.69 8.60 4.45
N SER A 24 13.37 8.80 4.51
CA SER A 24 12.38 7.81 4.04
C SER A 24 12.54 7.48 2.56
N LEU A 25 12.77 8.49 1.70
CA LEU A 25 13.01 8.30 0.28
C LEU A 25 14.34 7.58 0.01
N GLY A 26 15.40 7.89 0.78
CA GLY A 26 16.68 7.20 0.71
C GLY A 26 16.56 5.71 1.06
N THR A 27 15.89 5.40 2.18
CA THR A 27 15.63 4.02 2.60
C THR A 27 14.79 3.27 1.56
N TYR A 28 13.74 3.90 1.05
CA TYR A 28 12.89 3.29 0.03
C TYR A 28 13.65 3.03 -1.28
N ARG A 29 14.54 3.94 -1.69
CA ARG A 29 15.42 3.74 -2.85
C ARG A 29 16.37 2.56 -2.65
N ALA A 30 16.98 2.44 -1.47
CA ALA A 30 17.86 1.32 -1.15
C ALA A 30 17.10 -0.02 -1.22
N MET A 31 15.88 -0.05 -0.67
CA MET A 31 15.01 -1.23 -0.73
C MET A 31 14.71 -1.65 -2.17
N LEU A 32 14.34 -0.72 -3.05
CA LEU A 32 14.07 -1.04 -4.46
C LEU A 32 15.32 -1.50 -5.20
N THR A 33 16.48 -0.91 -4.90
CA THR A 33 17.76 -1.29 -5.53
C THR A 33 18.15 -2.73 -5.15
N GLY A 34 17.88 -3.15 -3.91
CA GLY A 34 18.15 -4.51 -3.44
C GLY A 34 17.04 -5.51 -3.78
N PHE A 35 15.89 -5.05 -4.27
CA PHE A 35 14.75 -5.91 -4.54
C PHE A 35 14.89 -6.60 -5.90
N THR A 36 15.11 -7.90 -5.89
CA THR A 36 15.02 -8.74 -7.09
C THR A 36 13.66 -9.45 -7.08
N PRO A 37 12.70 -9.05 -7.93
CA PRO A 37 11.42 -9.74 -8.00
C PRO A 37 11.63 -11.17 -8.46
N VAL A 38 11.06 -12.13 -7.72
CA VAL A 38 10.95 -13.51 -8.18
C VAL A 38 9.64 -13.61 -8.98
N PRO A 39 9.69 -13.99 -10.27
CA PRO A 39 8.48 -14.19 -11.04
C PRO A 39 7.60 -15.25 -10.39
N VAL A 40 6.34 -14.88 -10.12
CA VAL A 40 5.34 -15.82 -9.64
C VAL A 40 4.44 -16.17 -10.83
N GLU A 41 4.69 -17.31 -11.46
CA GLU A 41 3.91 -17.76 -12.63
C GLU A 41 2.44 -18.04 -12.29
N ARG A 42 2.20 -18.56 -11.08
CA ARG A 42 0.86 -18.85 -10.55
C ARG A 42 0.78 -18.41 -9.08
N PRO A 43 0.24 -17.20 -8.82
CA PRO A 43 0.06 -16.73 -7.45
C PRO A 43 -0.92 -17.64 -6.71
N SER A 44 -0.55 -18.07 -5.50
CA SER A 44 -1.41 -18.90 -4.64
C SER A 44 -2.68 -18.18 -4.19
N TRP A 45 -2.66 -16.84 -4.21
CA TRP A 45 -3.80 -15.96 -3.95
C TRP A 45 -4.65 -15.65 -5.20
N GLY A 46 -4.39 -16.30 -6.33
CA GLY A 46 -5.16 -16.14 -7.56
C GLY A 46 -4.75 -14.94 -8.42
N ASP A 47 -5.47 -14.76 -9.53
CA ASP A 47 -5.19 -13.70 -10.51
C ASP A 47 -5.58 -12.33 -9.96
N TRP A 48 -4.60 -11.52 -9.57
CA TRP A 48 -4.79 -10.16 -9.04
C TRP A 48 -5.50 -9.21 -10.00
N ARG A 49 -5.58 -9.54 -11.30
CA ARG A 49 -6.33 -8.77 -12.29
C ARG A 49 -7.84 -9.02 -12.21
N LYS A 50 -8.26 -10.09 -11.53
CA LYS A 50 -9.68 -10.36 -11.26
C LYS A 50 -10.09 -9.58 -10.03
N ALA A 51 -11.19 -8.83 -10.15
CA ALA A 51 -11.79 -8.19 -9.00
C ALA A 51 -12.16 -9.25 -7.93
N PRO A 52 -11.95 -8.97 -6.64
CA PRO A 52 -12.40 -9.86 -5.60
C PRO A 52 -13.94 -9.97 -5.62
N PRO A 53 -14.52 -11.05 -5.07
CA PRO A 53 -15.95 -11.15 -4.86
C PRO A 53 -16.52 -9.89 -4.17
N PRO A 54 -17.69 -9.36 -4.59
CA PRO A 54 -18.27 -8.15 -4.01
C PRO A 54 -18.43 -8.21 -2.48
N ASP A 55 -18.70 -9.40 -1.94
CA ASP A 55 -18.85 -9.62 -0.50
C ASP A 55 -17.57 -9.25 0.27
N LEU A 56 -16.38 -9.42 -0.34
CA LEU A 56 -15.08 -9.03 0.22
C LEU A 56 -14.75 -7.53 0.06
N LEU A 57 -15.67 -6.76 -0.51
CA LEU A 57 -15.58 -5.30 -0.64
C LEU A 57 -16.60 -4.58 0.25
N THR A 58 -17.37 -5.33 1.04
CA THR A 58 -18.31 -4.77 2.02
C THR A 58 -17.53 -3.93 3.04
N LEU A 59 -17.89 -2.67 3.21
CA LEU A 59 -17.21 -1.82 4.21
C LEU A 59 -17.62 -2.21 5.63
N CYS A 60 -16.66 -2.20 6.56
CA CYS A 60 -16.95 -2.22 7.98
C CYS A 60 -17.64 -0.90 8.36
N PRO A 61 -18.84 -0.92 8.99
CA PRO A 61 -19.53 0.31 9.36
C PRO A 61 -18.79 1.11 10.44
N ARG A 62 -17.90 0.47 11.21
CA ARG A 62 -17.14 1.10 12.30
C ARG A 62 -15.83 1.75 11.81
N HIS A 63 -15.07 1.04 10.99
CA HIS A 63 -13.72 1.47 10.57
C HIS A 63 -13.63 1.90 9.11
N LEU A 64 -14.68 1.71 8.31
CA LEU A 64 -14.76 2.08 6.91
C LEU A 64 -13.64 1.47 6.04
N ILE A 65 -13.20 0.26 6.40
CA ILE A 65 -12.30 -0.57 5.59
C ILE A 65 -13.06 -1.72 4.95
N CYS A 66 -12.64 -2.18 3.77
CA CYS A 66 -13.22 -3.37 3.15
C CYS A 66 -13.01 -4.60 4.06
N GLN A 67 -14.07 -5.36 4.26
CA GLN A 67 -14.07 -6.61 5.01
C GLN A 67 -13.55 -7.72 4.10
N GLY A 68 -12.49 -8.42 4.52
CA GLY A 68 -12.01 -9.61 3.80
C GLY A 68 -12.78 -10.87 4.19
N GLU A 69 -12.24 -12.04 3.84
CA GLU A 69 -12.84 -13.36 4.17
C GLU A 69 -13.02 -13.58 5.67
N PHE A 70 -12.27 -12.83 6.48
CA PHE A 70 -12.28 -12.90 7.94
C PHE A 70 -12.96 -11.68 8.59
N GLY A 71 -13.79 -10.94 7.84
CA GLY A 71 -14.43 -9.72 8.33
C GLY A 71 -13.44 -8.57 8.57
N CYS A 72 -13.79 -7.66 9.49
CA CYS A 72 -12.94 -6.54 9.85
C CYS A 72 -11.97 -6.91 10.98
N ARG A 73 -10.68 -7.06 10.66
CA ARG A 73 -9.62 -7.42 11.63
C ARG A 73 -9.44 -6.41 12.77
N LEU A 74 -9.85 -5.16 12.58
CA LEU A 74 -9.82 -4.13 13.62
C LEU A 74 -11.00 -4.24 14.60
N CYS A 75 -11.97 -5.12 14.32
CA CYS A 75 -13.06 -5.42 15.25
C CYS A 75 -12.72 -6.56 16.21
N ASP A 76 -11.71 -7.39 15.90
CA ASP A 76 -11.30 -8.54 16.72
C ASP A 76 -10.64 -8.11 18.04
N ASP A 77 -10.16 -6.86 18.13
CA ASP A 77 -9.60 -6.24 19.34
C ASP A 77 -10.72 -5.64 20.23
N ALA A 78 -11.60 -6.48 20.78
CA ALA A 78 -12.59 -6.11 21.80
C ALA A 78 -12.39 -6.89 23.11
#